data_AF-A0A534Y0D1-F1
#
_entry.id   AF-A0A534Y0D1-F1
#
_cell.length_a   1.000
_cell.length_b   1.000
_cell.length_c   1.000
_cell.angle_alpha   90.00
_cell.angle_beta   90.00
_cell.angle_gamma   90.00
#
_symmetry.space_group_name_H-M   'P 1'
#
loop_
_entity.id
_entity.type
_entity.pdbx_description
1 polymer ?
#
loop_
_entity_poly.entity_id
_entity_poly.type
_entity_poly.pdbx_seq_one_letter_code
_entity_poly.pdbx_strand_id
1 'polypeptide(L)'
;MAVYVISDLHLDENDDARLFRDDRQGRALASLCEQIAHDGAELVLLGDIFDLTAMTPPERGLRRFFARLAVEAEPRPRRPVAALVRAGARANPHAIDALARLSERVRVTLVPGNHDHQLASAEGGAALAAVGLRVERTRSVVRTIAGRTAVLQHGHEHDPGNAEPASGGEVMTQVLHQAVVPFLRAHGPQRNVRMDAARIVALRPEEAVVSVLERWLDPKTFRRFFRAFLRLLAVNRKLPAPAAWLAGFVSLDRVRTAA
;
A
#
# COMPACT_ATOMS: atom_id res chain seq x y z
N MET A 1 -22.78 7.05 -23.04
CA MET A 1 -21.85 5.95 -22.69
C MET A 1 -21.65 5.99 -21.20
N ALA A 2 -21.88 4.88 -20.50
CA ALA A 2 -21.64 4.81 -19.06
C ALA A 2 -20.12 4.77 -18.77
N VAL A 3 -19.74 5.26 -17.60
CA VAL A 3 -18.36 5.25 -17.10
C VAL A 3 -18.37 4.56 -15.75
N TYR A 4 -17.67 3.45 -15.64
CA TYR A 4 -17.43 2.78 -14.37
C TYR A 4 -16.08 3.23 -13.81
N VAL A 5 -16.00 3.40 -12.50
CA VAL A 5 -14.78 3.82 -11.82
C VAL A 5 -14.51 2.85 -10.67
N ILE A 6 -13.29 2.31 -10.62
CA ILE A 6 -12.82 1.44 -9.55
C ILE A 6 -11.51 2.02 -9.03
N SER A 7 -11.34 2.09 -7.71
CA SER A 7 -10.12 2.59 -7.04
C SER A 7 -9.78 1.65 -5.88
N ASP A 8 -8.55 1.73 -5.37
CA ASP A 8 -8.12 1.12 -4.11
C ASP A 8 -8.34 -0.39 -4.06
N LEU A 9 -8.00 -1.07 -5.17
CA LEU A 9 -7.99 -2.52 -5.19
C LEU A 9 -6.83 -3.09 -4.39
N HIS A 10 -5.68 -2.41 -4.32
CA HIS A 10 -4.51 -2.85 -3.55
C HIS A 10 -4.15 -4.32 -3.80
N LEU A 11 -4.07 -4.73 -5.07
CA LEU A 11 -3.64 -6.07 -5.47
C LEU A 11 -2.17 -6.26 -5.07
N ASP A 12 -1.96 -7.15 -4.11
CA ASP A 12 -0.67 -7.45 -3.51
C ASP A 12 -0.30 -8.94 -3.75
N GLU A 13 0.95 -9.32 -3.48
CA GLU A 13 1.35 -10.72 -3.40
C GLU A 13 0.63 -11.46 -2.25
N ASN A 14 0.86 -12.76 -2.11
CA ASN A 14 0.35 -13.53 -0.98
C ASN A 14 1.08 -13.10 0.31
N ASP A 15 0.64 -11.97 0.86
CA ASP A 15 0.98 -11.49 2.18
C ASP A 15 -0.26 -11.49 3.06
N ASP A 16 -0.08 -11.83 4.32
CA ASP A 16 -1.15 -11.86 5.31
C ASP A 16 -1.68 -10.45 5.63
N ALA A 17 -0.90 -9.38 5.33
CA ALA A 17 -1.33 -7.98 5.50
C ALA A 17 -2.16 -7.43 4.33
N ARG A 18 -2.53 -8.26 3.35
CA ARG A 18 -3.29 -7.84 2.17
C ARG A 18 -4.65 -7.23 2.52
N LEU A 19 -4.97 -6.11 1.88
CA LEU A 19 -6.29 -5.47 1.97
C LEU A 19 -7.32 -6.16 1.07
N PHE A 20 -6.87 -6.69 -0.06
CA PHE A 20 -7.69 -7.39 -1.04
C PHE A 20 -7.58 -8.90 -0.92
N ARG A 21 -8.72 -9.56 -1.08
CA ARG A 21 -8.85 -11.02 -1.01
C ARG A 21 -9.50 -11.52 -2.28
N ASP A 22 -8.68 -12.01 -3.19
CA ASP A 22 -9.10 -12.41 -4.54
C ASP A 22 -10.19 -13.48 -4.56
N ASP A 23 -10.19 -14.39 -3.59
CA ASP A 23 -11.22 -15.42 -3.46
C ASP A 23 -12.61 -14.77 -3.39
N ARG A 24 -12.84 -13.76 -2.57
CA ARG A 24 -14.16 -13.12 -2.49
C ARG A 24 -14.28 -11.89 -3.37
N GLN A 25 -13.34 -10.95 -3.24
CA GLN A 25 -13.40 -9.65 -3.90
C GLN A 25 -13.02 -9.76 -5.38
N GLY A 26 -12.12 -10.67 -5.75
CA GLY A 26 -11.79 -10.95 -7.16
C GLY A 26 -12.98 -11.51 -7.92
N ARG A 27 -13.75 -12.42 -7.31
CA ARG A 27 -15.02 -12.91 -7.90
C ARG A 27 -16.06 -11.80 -8.07
N ALA A 28 -16.20 -10.91 -7.09
CA ALA A 28 -17.10 -9.76 -7.20
C ALA A 28 -16.66 -8.78 -8.31
N LEU A 29 -15.36 -8.53 -8.42
CA LEU A 29 -14.77 -7.75 -9.50
C LEU A 29 -15.00 -8.40 -10.86
N ALA A 30 -14.90 -9.73 -10.95
CA ALA A 30 -15.19 -10.47 -12.18
C ALA A 30 -16.65 -10.27 -12.63
N SER A 31 -17.60 -10.39 -11.71
CA SER A 31 -19.02 -10.12 -12.02
C SER A 31 -19.24 -8.67 -12.49
N LEU A 32 -18.58 -7.70 -11.85
CA LEU A 32 -18.64 -6.31 -12.28
C LEU A 32 -18.02 -6.11 -13.68
N CYS A 33 -16.91 -6.76 -13.98
CA CYS A 33 -16.29 -6.69 -15.31
C CYS A 33 -17.23 -7.24 -16.39
N GLU A 34 -17.94 -8.35 -16.15
CA GLU A 34 -18.93 -8.85 -17.10
C GLU A 34 -20.09 -7.88 -17.30
N GLN A 35 -20.55 -7.20 -16.24
CA GLN A 35 -21.56 -6.15 -16.36
C GLN A 35 -21.06 -4.95 -17.18
N ILE A 36 -19.85 -4.46 -16.93
CA ILE A 36 -19.24 -3.36 -17.71
C ILE A 36 -19.16 -3.75 -19.19
N ALA A 37 -18.73 -4.98 -19.48
CA ALA A 37 -18.65 -5.49 -20.85
C ALA A 37 -20.02 -5.63 -21.51
N HIS A 38 -21.05 -6.05 -20.76
CA HIS A 38 -22.44 -6.12 -21.25
C HIS A 38 -22.98 -4.73 -21.60
N ASP A 39 -22.71 -3.74 -20.76
CA ASP A 39 -23.14 -2.35 -20.97
C ASP A 39 -22.37 -1.64 -22.09
N GLY A 40 -21.28 -2.23 -22.59
CA GLY A 40 -20.35 -1.58 -23.52
C GLY A 40 -19.74 -0.30 -22.94
N ALA A 41 -19.59 -0.25 -21.61
CA ALA A 41 -19.14 0.91 -20.88
C ALA A 41 -17.60 1.00 -20.81
N GLU A 42 -17.04 2.19 -20.61
CA GLU A 42 -15.61 2.32 -20.29
C GLU A 42 -15.37 2.08 -18.79
N LEU A 43 -14.18 1.58 -18.47
CA LEU A 43 -13.70 1.47 -17.10
C LEU A 43 -12.50 2.41 -16.86
N VAL A 44 -12.57 3.18 -15.78
CA VAL A 44 -11.45 3.93 -15.23
C VAL A 44 -10.98 3.26 -13.94
N LEU A 45 -9.75 2.77 -13.96
CA LEU A 45 -9.02 2.30 -12.80
C LEU A 45 -8.31 3.52 -12.16
N LEU A 46 -8.85 4.03 -11.07
CA LEU A 46 -8.52 5.35 -10.49
C LEU A 46 -7.50 5.26 -9.35
N GLY A 47 -6.42 4.53 -9.59
CA GLY A 47 -5.26 4.46 -8.71
C GLY A 47 -5.32 3.36 -7.66
N ASP A 48 -4.14 3.07 -7.12
CA ASP A 48 -3.91 2.05 -6.10
C ASP A 48 -4.56 0.71 -6.47
N ILE A 49 -4.34 0.30 -7.72
CA ILE A 49 -4.81 -0.98 -8.24
C ILE A 49 -3.87 -2.09 -7.78
N PHE A 50 -2.56 -1.84 -7.81
CA PHE A 50 -1.57 -2.71 -7.18
C PHE A 50 -1.01 -2.05 -5.92
N ASP A 51 -0.59 -2.84 -4.94
CA ASP A 51 0.13 -2.31 -3.77
C ASP A 51 1.64 -2.52 -3.90
N LEU A 52 2.25 -1.87 -4.91
CA LEU A 52 3.69 -1.98 -5.19
C LEU A 52 4.54 -1.41 -4.05
N THR A 53 4.01 -0.39 -3.38
CA THR A 53 4.61 0.22 -2.21
C THR A 53 4.69 -0.76 -1.04
N ALA A 54 3.60 -1.45 -0.66
CA ALA A 54 3.63 -2.44 0.42
C ALA A 54 4.57 -3.63 0.14
N MET A 55 4.65 -4.09 -1.11
CA MET A 55 5.54 -5.17 -1.54
C MET A 55 7.03 -4.82 -1.51
N THR A 56 7.35 -3.54 -1.29
CA THR A 56 8.70 -3.02 -1.43
C THR A 56 9.27 -2.70 -0.04
N PRO A 57 10.41 -3.30 0.37
CA PRO A 57 11.04 -2.95 1.64
C PRO A 57 11.60 -1.53 1.61
N PRO A 58 11.66 -0.83 2.76
CA PRO A 58 12.31 0.47 2.85
C PRO A 58 13.76 0.38 2.38
N GLU A 59 14.26 1.45 1.76
CA GLU A 59 15.58 1.47 1.11
C GLU A 59 16.70 1.04 2.08
N ARG A 60 16.59 1.43 3.35
CA ARG A 60 17.67 1.25 4.34
C ARG A 60 17.15 0.76 5.68
N GLY A 61 18.03 0.06 6.40
CA GLY A 61 17.91 -0.14 7.83
C GLY A 61 17.05 -1.32 8.30
N LEU A 62 16.35 -2.02 7.41
CA LEU A 62 15.42 -3.10 7.79
C LEU A 62 16.11 -4.28 8.51
N ARG A 63 17.24 -4.79 7.98
CA ARG A 63 18.05 -5.82 8.68
C ARG A 63 18.45 -5.38 10.09
N ARG A 64 18.88 -4.12 10.22
CA ARG A 64 19.32 -3.54 11.51
C ARG A 64 18.15 -3.31 12.47
N PHE A 65 16.93 -3.12 11.95
CA PHE A 65 15.71 -3.06 12.74
C PHE A 65 15.40 -4.42 13.35
N PHE A 66 15.37 -5.49 12.55
CA PHE A 66 15.12 -6.85 13.05
C PHE A 66 16.20 -7.33 14.02
N ALA A 67 17.48 -7.12 13.71
CA ALA A 67 18.57 -7.49 14.61
C ALA A 67 18.44 -6.84 16.01
N ARG A 68 17.99 -5.59 16.09
CA ARG A 68 17.79 -4.89 17.37
C ARG A 68 16.63 -5.41 18.20
N LEU A 69 15.65 -6.00 17.53
CA LEU A 69 14.45 -6.54 18.15
C LEU A 69 14.55 -8.05 18.36
N ALA A 70 15.67 -8.66 17.98
CA ALA A 70 15.88 -10.11 17.98
C ALA A 70 14.78 -10.84 17.19
N VAL A 71 14.39 -10.28 16.05
CA VAL A 71 13.50 -10.92 15.10
C VAL A 71 14.35 -11.71 14.11
N GLU A 72 14.16 -13.03 14.08
CA GLU A 72 14.77 -13.91 13.08
C GLU A 72 13.96 -13.85 11.78
N ALA A 73 14.15 -12.77 11.02
CA ALA A 73 13.56 -12.60 9.70
C ALA A 73 14.59 -12.03 8.73
N GLU A 74 14.74 -12.67 7.56
CA GLU A 74 15.51 -12.10 6.47
C GLU A 74 14.60 -11.14 5.68
N PRO A 75 14.99 -9.85 5.54
CA PRO A 75 14.21 -8.92 4.74
C PRO A 75 14.10 -9.37 3.29
N ARG A 76 12.90 -9.27 2.73
CA ARG A 76 12.72 -9.45 1.28
C ARG A 76 13.61 -8.43 0.54
N PRO A 77 14.26 -8.80 -0.58
CA PRO A 77 14.98 -7.84 -1.40
C PRO A 77 14.00 -6.92 -2.14
N ARG A 78 14.43 -5.71 -2.50
CA ARG A 78 13.71 -4.88 -3.48
C ARG A 78 13.72 -5.59 -4.83
N ARG A 79 12.58 -5.58 -5.53
CA ARG A 79 12.38 -6.28 -6.80
C ARG A 79 12.05 -5.27 -7.91
N PRO A 80 12.36 -5.57 -9.19
CA PRO A 80 11.90 -4.78 -10.32
C PRO A 80 10.36 -4.74 -10.39
N VAL A 81 9.78 -3.70 -11.00
CA VAL A 81 8.33 -3.50 -11.09
C VAL A 81 7.65 -4.71 -11.74
N ALA A 82 8.26 -5.24 -12.80
CA ALA A 82 7.75 -6.42 -13.48
C ALA A 82 7.65 -7.66 -12.57
N ALA A 83 8.55 -7.82 -11.60
CA ALA A 83 8.49 -8.93 -10.65
C ALA A 83 7.39 -8.72 -9.60
N LEU A 84 7.17 -7.48 -9.16
CA LEU A 84 6.09 -7.11 -8.23
C LEU A 84 4.72 -7.31 -8.86
N VAL A 85 4.49 -6.76 -10.05
CA VAL A 85 3.23 -6.91 -10.80
C VAL A 85 2.92 -8.40 -11.05
N ARG A 86 3.92 -9.21 -11.43
CA ARG A 86 3.74 -10.67 -11.58
C ARG A 86 3.42 -11.37 -10.26
N ALA A 87 4.00 -10.93 -9.14
CA ALA A 87 3.70 -11.51 -7.83
C ALA A 87 2.26 -11.20 -7.42
N GLY A 88 1.84 -9.93 -7.53
CA GLY A 88 0.46 -9.52 -7.31
C GLY A 88 -0.51 -10.24 -8.24
N ALA A 89 -0.17 -10.38 -9.52
CA ALA A 89 -1.04 -11.06 -10.46
C ALA A 89 -1.23 -12.55 -10.16
N ARG A 90 -0.15 -13.24 -9.78
CA ARG A 90 -0.21 -14.65 -9.37
C ARG A 90 -1.04 -14.87 -8.09
N ALA A 91 -1.03 -13.91 -7.17
CA ALA A 91 -1.80 -13.98 -5.93
C ALA A 91 -3.29 -13.62 -6.13
N ASN A 92 -3.62 -12.90 -7.21
CA ASN A 92 -4.98 -12.42 -7.50
C ASN A 92 -5.49 -12.83 -8.90
N PRO A 93 -5.53 -14.14 -9.21
CA PRO A 93 -5.88 -14.61 -10.55
C PRO A 93 -7.30 -14.20 -10.99
N HIS A 94 -8.30 -14.20 -10.11
CA HIS A 94 -9.67 -13.84 -10.50
C HIS A 94 -9.78 -12.38 -10.93
N ALA A 95 -9.19 -11.47 -10.15
CA ALA A 95 -9.15 -10.04 -10.47
C ALA A 95 -8.40 -9.76 -11.78
N ILE A 96 -7.20 -10.34 -11.94
CA ILE A 96 -6.38 -10.11 -13.14
C ILE A 96 -7.04 -10.68 -14.39
N ASP A 97 -7.52 -11.92 -14.33
CA ASP A 97 -8.15 -12.56 -15.48
C ASP A 97 -9.40 -11.77 -15.93
N ALA A 98 -10.19 -11.27 -14.98
CA ALA A 98 -11.36 -10.45 -15.27
C ALA A 98 -10.98 -9.12 -15.94
N LEU A 99 -10.03 -8.38 -15.37
CA LEU A 99 -9.57 -7.11 -15.93
C LEU A 99 -8.90 -7.28 -17.29
N ALA A 100 -8.12 -8.36 -17.48
CA ALA A 100 -7.48 -8.68 -18.75
C ALA A 100 -8.52 -8.93 -19.84
N ARG A 101 -9.50 -9.82 -19.60
CA ARG A 101 -10.61 -10.07 -20.54
C ARG A 101 -11.43 -8.82 -20.84
N LEU A 102 -11.70 -7.99 -19.83
CA LEU A 102 -12.43 -6.74 -20.02
C LEU A 102 -11.65 -5.77 -20.92
N SER A 103 -10.34 -5.65 -20.71
CA SER A 103 -9.47 -4.75 -21.47
C SER A 103 -9.33 -5.11 -22.95
N GLU A 104 -9.72 -6.32 -23.36
CA GLU A 104 -9.81 -6.71 -24.76
C GLU A 104 -11.13 -6.28 -25.42
N ARG A 105 -12.16 -5.96 -24.63
CA ARG A 105 -13.52 -5.73 -25.10
C ARG A 105 -13.96 -4.27 -25.02
N VAL A 106 -13.48 -3.54 -24.01
CA VAL A 106 -13.84 -2.13 -23.78
C VAL A 106 -12.61 -1.29 -23.48
N ARG A 107 -12.75 0.04 -23.56
CA ARG A 107 -11.69 0.96 -23.14
C ARG A 107 -11.49 0.86 -21.62
N VAL A 108 -10.28 0.54 -21.22
CA VAL A 108 -9.83 0.59 -19.82
C VAL A 108 -8.72 1.62 -19.71
N THR A 109 -8.90 2.59 -18.83
CA THR A 109 -7.89 3.63 -18.54
C THR A 109 -7.42 3.49 -17.10
N LEU A 110 -6.10 3.46 -16.88
CA LEU A 110 -5.46 3.47 -15.58
C LEU A 110 -4.93 4.88 -15.28
N VAL A 111 -5.30 5.38 -14.11
CA VAL A 111 -4.68 6.53 -13.46
C VAL A 111 -3.86 5.99 -12.28
N PRO A 112 -2.51 5.96 -12.34
CA PRO A 112 -1.71 5.47 -11.23
C PRO A 112 -1.91 6.30 -9.94
N GLY A 113 -1.95 5.62 -8.80
CA GLY A 113 -2.01 6.22 -7.47
C GLY A 113 -0.63 6.27 -6.80
N ASN A 114 -0.57 6.55 -5.49
CA ASN A 114 0.68 6.61 -4.75
C ASN A 114 1.23 5.22 -4.37
N HIS A 115 0.40 4.17 -4.33
CA HIS A 115 0.85 2.79 -4.07
C HIS A 115 1.38 2.08 -5.32
N ASP A 116 1.04 2.57 -6.51
CA ASP A 116 1.44 2.01 -7.79
C ASP A 116 1.92 3.05 -8.81
N HIS A 117 2.46 4.18 -8.34
CA HIS A 117 2.94 5.27 -9.19
C HIS A 117 3.95 4.80 -10.25
N GLN A 118 4.66 3.71 -10.00
CA GLN A 118 5.61 3.09 -10.93
C GLN A 118 4.94 2.62 -12.23
N LEU A 119 3.62 2.37 -12.22
CA LEU A 119 2.83 1.98 -13.38
C LEU A 119 2.73 3.08 -14.45
N ALA A 120 2.98 4.34 -14.09
CA ALA A 120 3.09 5.45 -15.05
C ALA A 120 4.30 5.30 -15.99
N SER A 121 5.35 4.58 -15.58
CA SER A 121 6.60 4.44 -16.33
C SER A 121 6.51 3.47 -17.52
N ALA A 122 7.47 3.50 -18.43
CA ALA A 122 7.56 2.51 -19.51
C ALA A 122 7.69 1.07 -18.98
N GLU A 123 8.48 0.86 -17.92
CA GLU A 123 8.62 -0.45 -17.25
C GLU A 123 7.29 -0.93 -16.68
N GLY A 124 6.55 -0.03 -16.01
CA GLY A 124 5.23 -0.32 -15.46
C GLY A 124 4.21 -0.71 -16.53
N GLY A 125 4.22 -0.02 -17.67
CA GLY A 125 3.40 -0.38 -18.83
C GLY A 125 3.73 -1.77 -19.38
N ALA A 126 5.02 -2.09 -19.54
CA ALA A 126 5.46 -3.41 -19.96
C ALA A 126 5.09 -4.50 -18.94
N ALA A 127 5.15 -4.18 -17.65
CA ALA A 127 4.76 -5.09 -16.57
C ALA A 127 3.26 -5.43 -16.60
N LEU A 128 2.38 -4.43 -16.82
CA LEU A 128 0.93 -4.63 -16.97
C LEU A 128 0.61 -5.46 -18.22
N ALA A 129 1.24 -5.14 -19.35
CA ALA A 129 1.06 -5.91 -20.58
C ALA A 129 1.50 -7.38 -20.42
N ALA A 130 2.58 -7.63 -19.67
CA ALA A 130 3.07 -8.98 -19.40
C ALA A 130 2.13 -9.84 -18.54
N VAL A 131 1.17 -9.22 -17.84
CA VAL A 131 0.10 -9.93 -17.12
C VAL A 131 -1.26 -9.84 -17.82
N GLY A 132 -1.28 -9.43 -19.10
CA GLY A 132 -2.47 -9.41 -19.94
C GLY A 132 -3.33 -8.15 -19.84
N LEU A 133 -2.93 -7.15 -19.04
CA LEU A 133 -3.69 -5.91 -18.88
C LEU A 133 -3.35 -4.91 -20.00
N ARG A 134 -4.32 -4.65 -20.88
CA ARG A 134 -4.19 -3.70 -21.99
C ARG A 134 -4.91 -2.39 -21.65
N VAL A 135 -4.22 -1.51 -20.95
CA VAL A 135 -4.81 -0.26 -20.43
C VAL A 135 -4.13 0.97 -21.01
N GLU A 136 -4.91 2.01 -21.31
CA GLU A 136 -4.38 3.35 -21.50
C GLU A 136 -3.93 3.90 -20.15
N ARG A 137 -2.85 4.69 -20.11
CA ARG A 137 -2.31 5.23 -18.85
C ARG A 137 -2.24 6.74 -18.95
N THR A 138 -2.80 7.43 -17.96
CA THR A 138 -2.85 8.89 -17.91
C THR A 138 -2.76 9.37 -16.47
N ARG A 139 -2.47 10.65 -16.26
CA ARG A 139 -2.48 11.29 -14.94
C ARG A 139 -3.89 11.64 -14.47
N SER A 140 -4.80 11.90 -15.41
CA SER A 140 -6.19 12.20 -15.11
C SER A 140 -7.08 11.86 -16.29
N VAL A 141 -8.36 11.64 -16.01
CA VAL A 141 -9.37 11.37 -17.02
C VAL A 141 -10.44 12.47 -16.95
N VAL A 142 -10.70 13.12 -18.08
CA VAL A 142 -11.80 14.09 -18.20
C VAL A 142 -12.88 13.51 -19.09
N ARG A 143 -14.13 13.55 -18.63
CA ARG A 143 -15.31 13.07 -19.35
C ARG A 143 -16.49 14.00 -19.18
N THR A 144 -17.33 14.09 -20.20
CA THR A 144 -18.65 14.72 -20.08
C THR A 144 -19.68 13.66 -19.75
N ILE A 145 -20.24 13.69 -18.54
CA ILE A 145 -21.24 12.75 -18.03
C ILE A 145 -22.52 13.51 -17.76
N ALA A 146 -23.62 13.14 -18.43
CA ALA A 146 -24.93 13.80 -18.31
C ALA A 146 -24.84 15.35 -18.46
N GLY A 147 -24.03 15.83 -19.41
CA GLY A 147 -23.85 17.26 -19.67
C GLY A 147 -22.93 18.00 -18.69
N ARG A 148 -22.29 17.30 -17.74
CA ARG A 148 -21.33 17.87 -16.79
C ARG A 148 -19.92 17.33 -17.03
N THR A 149 -18.91 18.18 -16.85
CA THR A 149 -17.52 17.75 -16.89
C THR A 149 -17.16 17.07 -15.56
N ALA A 150 -16.78 15.80 -15.63
CA ALA A 150 -16.18 15.05 -14.54
C ALA A 150 -14.66 14.97 -14.77
N VAL A 151 -13.89 15.33 -13.75
CA VAL A 151 -12.43 15.18 -13.71
C VAL A 151 -12.13 14.07 -12.70
N LEU A 152 -11.50 13.00 -13.18
CA LEU A 152 -11.17 11.84 -12.39
C LEU A 152 -9.67 11.82 -12.15
N GLN A 153 -9.29 11.92 -10.88
CA GLN A 153 -7.92 11.83 -10.38
C GLN A 153 -7.93 10.91 -9.16
N HIS A 154 -6.82 10.21 -8.90
CA HIS A 154 -6.68 9.43 -7.68
C HIS A 154 -6.68 10.34 -6.44
N GLY A 155 -5.99 11.49 -6.52
CA GLY A 155 -6.08 12.57 -5.53
C GLY A 155 -4.87 12.68 -4.60
N HIS A 156 -3.94 11.72 -4.63
CA HIS A 156 -2.70 11.75 -3.83
C HIS A 156 -1.87 13.01 -4.12
N GLU A 157 -1.97 13.60 -5.32
CA GLU A 157 -1.25 14.81 -5.69
C GLU A 157 -1.64 16.04 -4.87
N HIS A 158 -2.80 16.00 -4.20
CA HIS A 158 -3.28 17.06 -3.31
C HIS A 158 -2.90 16.83 -1.85
N ASP A 159 -2.28 15.69 -1.52
CA ASP A 159 -1.79 15.36 -0.20
C ASP A 159 -0.26 15.50 -0.15
N PRO A 160 0.30 16.51 0.57
CA PRO A 160 1.75 16.70 0.68
C PRO A 160 2.51 15.47 1.19
N GLY A 161 1.86 14.59 1.95
CA GLY A 161 2.44 13.36 2.47
C GLY A 161 2.57 12.25 1.43
N ASN A 162 1.79 12.30 0.35
CA ASN A 162 1.64 11.25 -0.65
C ASN A 162 1.87 11.72 -2.10
N ALA A 163 2.01 13.03 -2.35
CA ALA A 163 2.06 13.63 -3.68
C ALA A 163 3.26 13.22 -4.54
N GLU A 164 4.36 12.77 -3.91
CA GLU A 164 5.61 12.47 -4.59
C GLU A 164 6.10 11.04 -4.29
N PRO A 165 6.80 10.39 -5.23
CA PRO A 165 7.54 9.16 -4.95
C PRO A 165 8.58 9.33 -3.85
N ALA A 166 8.84 8.27 -3.10
CA ALA A 166 9.68 8.26 -1.90
C ALA A 166 9.26 9.32 -0.86
N SER A 167 8.01 9.80 -0.93
CA SER A 167 7.43 10.68 0.08
C SER A 167 7.31 9.96 1.41
N GLY A 168 6.92 10.74 2.41
CA GLY A 168 6.74 10.20 3.73
C GLY A 168 5.69 9.09 3.79
N GLY A 169 4.60 9.17 3.02
CA GLY A 169 3.56 8.15 3.00
C GLY A 169 4.10 6.83 2.50
N GLU A 170 4.83 6.83 1.39
CA GLU A 170 5.45 5.62 0.82
C GLU A 170 6.38 4.94 1.83
N VAL A 171 7.31 5.68 2.43
CA VAL A 171 8.26 5.13 3.42
C VAL A 171 7.51 4.53 4.62
N MET A 172 6.44 5.19 5.06
CA MET A 172 5.66 4.70 6.20
C MET A 172 4.96 3.38 5.85
N THR A 173 4.28 3.30 4.70
CA THR A 173 3.65 2.07 4.22
C THR A 173 4.66 0.93 4.12
N GLN A 174 5.83 1.18 3.51
CA GLN A 174 6.91 0.19 3.42
C GLN A 174 7.34 -0.31 4.80
N VAL A 175 7.51 0.59 5.78
CA VAL A 175 7.90 0.22 7.14
C VAL A 175 6.80 -0.55 7.87
N LEU A 176 5.54 -0.18 7.70
CA LEU A 176 4.42 -0.90 8.33
C LEU A 176 4.36 -2.35 7.84
N HIS A 177 4.35 -2.55 6.52
CA HIS A 177 4.23 -3.89 5.92
C HIS A 177 5.49 -4.72 6.12
N GLN A 178 6.68 -4.13 5.94
CA GLN A 178 7.93 -4.90 5.87
C GLN A 178 8.71 -4.93 7.19
N ALA A 179 8.32 -4.16 8.20
CA ALA A 179 8.99 -4.12 9.51
C ALA A 179 8.03 -4.33 10.68
N VAL A 180 6.99 -3.50 10.79
CA VAL A 180 6.10 -3.50 11.98
C VAL A 180 5.26 -4.78 12.04
N VAL A 181 4.57 -5.13 10.96
CA VAL A 181 3.74 -6.35 10.92
C VAL A 181 4.57 -7.62 11.18
N PRO A 182 5.72 -7.85 10.51
CA PRO A 182 6.58 -9.00 10.80
C PRO A 182 7.05 -9.05 12.26
N PHE A 183 7.44 -7.90 12.84
CA PHE A 183 7.83 -7.83 14.24
C PHE A 183 6.68 -8.21 15.18
N LEU A 184 5.49 -7.65 14.98
CA LEU A 184 4.33 -7.94 15.83
C LEU A 184 3.91 -9.41 15.76
N ARG A 185 4.02 -10.03 14.59
CA ARG A 185 3.76 -11.48 14.43
C ARG A 185 4.80 -12.32 15.15
N ALA A 186 6.08 -12.03 14.96
CA ALA A 186 7.16 -12.76 15.60
C ALA A 186 7.14 -12.62 17.13
N HIS A 187 6.73 -11.44 17.63
CA HIS A 187 6.65 -11.19 19.06
C HIS A 187 5.38 -11.77 19.71
N GLY A 188 4.26 -11.74 18.98
CA GLY A 188 2.94 -12.07 19.51
C GLY A 188 2.30 -10.94 20.32
N PRO A 189 0.96 -10.96 20.49
CA PRO A 189 0.23 -9.99 21.31
C PRO A 189 0.33 -10.26 22.81
N GLN A 190 0.14 -9.20 23.62
CA GLN A 190 -0.25 -9.36 25.02
C GLN A 190 -1.56 -10.15 25.15
N ARG A 191 -1.78 -10.83 26.30
CA ARG A 191 -2.94 -11.71 26.54
C ARG A 191 -4.31 -11.06 26.30
N ASN A 192 -4.43 -9.75 26.52
CA ASN A 192 -5.67 -8.98 26.39
C ASN A 192 -5.86 -8.36 24.99
N VAL A 193 -4.92 -8.56 24.07
CA VAL A 193 -5.00 -8.02 22.71
C VAL A 193 -5.54 -9.10 21.77
N ARG A 194 -6.69 -8.81 21.15
CA ARG A 194 -7.39 -9.71 20.20
C ARG A 194 -7.38 -9.20 18.76
N MET A 195 -6.54 -8.22 18.46
CA MET A 195 -6.39 -7.66 17.12
C MET A 195 -5.40 -8.52 16.32
N ASP A 196 -5.61 -8.64 15.01
CA ASP A 196 -4.63 -9.23 14.09
C ASP A 196 -3.60 -8.15 13.68
N ALA A 197 -2.31 -8.51 13.74
CA ALA A 197 -1.20 -7.60 13.45
C ALA A 197 -1.29 -7.05 12.02
N ALA A 198 -1.79 -7.88 11.09
CA ALA A 198 -2.06 -7.49 9.71
C ALA A 198 -2.96 -6.25 9.59
N ARG A 199 -3.86 -6.04 10.56
CA ARG A 199 -4.85 -4.95 10.51
C ARG A 199 -4.29 -3.60 10.88
N ILE A 200 -3.04 -3.53 11.34
CA ILE A 200 -2.40 -2.25 11.66
C ILE A 200 -2.23 -1.36 10.42
N VAL A 201 -2.14 -1.95 9.23
CA VAL A 201 -2.00 -1.22 7.95
C VAL A 201 -3.28 -0.51 7.53
N ALA A 202 -4.43 -0.90 8.09
CA ALA A 202 -5.70 -0.22 7.88
C ALA A 202 -5.87 1.01 8.81
N LEU A 203 -4.91 1.26 9.69
CA LEU A 203 -4.92 2.40 10.59
C LEU A 203 -4.06 3.53 10.03
N ARG A 204 -4.50 4.77 10.23
CA ARG A 204 -3.66 5.92 9.90
C ARG A 204 -2.37 5.89 10.73
N PRO A 205 -1.18 5.94 10.09
CA PRO A 205 0.09 5.80 10.77
C PRO A 205 0.33 6.83 11.87
N GLU A 206 -0.10 8.07 11.64
CA GLU A 206 0.24 9.23 12.45
C GLU A 206 -0.47 9.25 13.82
N GLU A 207 -1.64 8.63 13.93
CA GLU A 207 -2.52 8.80 15.10
C GLU A 207 -2.85 7.49 15.82
N ALA A 208 -3.01 6.38 15.09
CA ALA A 208 -3.57 5.15 15.65
C ALA A 208 -2.56 4.01 15.84
N VAL A 209 -1.52 3.95 15.01
CA VAL A 209 -0.52 2.85 15.06
C VAL A 209 0.23 2.85 16.39
N VAL A 210 0.68 4.01 16.88
CA VAL A 210 1.43 4.10 18.14
C VAL A 210 0.60 3.62 19.33
N SER A 211 -0.65 4.07 19.45
CA SER A 211 -1.54 3.65 20.54
C SER A 211 -1.87 2.16 20.50
N VAL A 212 -1.99 1.57 19.30
CA VAL A 212 -2.15 0.11 19.17
C VAL A 212 -0.89 -0.61 19.63
N LEU A 213 0.29 -0.14 19.25
CA LEU A 213 1.57 -0.73 19.66
C LEU A 213 1.79 -0.67 21.18
N GLU A 214 1.36 0.40 21.85
CA GLU A 214 1.43 0.52 23.31
C GLU A 214 0.57 -0.53 24.02
N ARG A 215 -0.59 -0.88 23.45
CA ARG A 215 -1.43 -1.96 23.96
C ARG A 215 -0.87 -3.33 23.63
N TRP A 216 -0.21 -3.46 22.48
CA TRP A 216 0.33 -4.73 21.98
C TRP A 216 1.57 -5.19 22.74
N LEU A 217 2.43 -4.25 23.14
CA LEU A 217 3.78 -4.52 23.65
C LEU A 217 3.91 -4.10 25.11
N ASP A 218 4.61 -4.90 25.92
CA ASP A 218 4.94 -4.46 27.28
C ASP A 218 5.83 -3.19 27.23
N PRO A 219 5.85 -2.36 28.30
CA PRO A 219 6.56 -1.08 28.26
C PRO A 219 8.05 -1.17 27.91
N LYS A 220 8.74 -2.27 28.27
CA LYS A 220 10.16 -2.45 27.96
C LYS A 220 10.32 -2.77 26.47
N THR A 221 9.49 -3.66 25.93
CA THR A 221 9.50 -4.01 24.51
C THR A 221 9.07 -2.83 23.64
N PHE A 222 8.02 -2.10 24.02
CA PHE A 222 7.56 -0.90 23.32
C PHE A 222 8.69 0.13 23.19
N ARG A 223 9.39 0.47 24.28
CA ARG A 223 10.52 1.42 24.23
C ARG A 223 11.67 0.95 23.33
N ARG A 224 11.91 -0.37 23.24
CA ARG A 224 12.93 -0.93 22.34
C ARG A 224 12.48 -0.85 20.88
N PHE A 225 11.23 -1.22 20.62
CA PHE A 225 10.58 -1.10 19.31
C PHE A 225 10.58 0.34 18.82
N PHE A 226 10.05 1.27 19.62
CA PHE A 226 9.87 2.66 19.23
C PHE A 226 11.20 3.33 18.84
N ARG A 227 12.27 3.09 19.61
CA ARG A 227 13.62 3.55 19.25
C ARG A 227 14.16 2.92 17.96
N ALA A 228 13.87 1.65 17.70
CA ALA A 228 14.27 1.00 16.44
C ALA A 228 13.47 1.55 15.26
N PHE A 229 12.16 1.76 15.44
CA PHE A 229 11.22 2.31 14.47
C PHE A 229 11.60 3.73 14.06
N LEU A 230 11.82 4.64 15.03
CA LEU A 230 12.25 6.02 14.75
C LEU A 230 13.58 6.08 14.00
N ARG A 231 14.53 5.20 14.34
CA ARG A 231 15.80 5.10 13.60
C ARG A 231 15.59 4.61 12.17
N LEU A 232 14.68 3.66 11.97
CA LEU A 232 14.33 3.16 10.63
C LEU A 232 13.71 4.28 9.78
N LEU A 233 12.78 5.06 10.35
CA LEU A 233 12.20 6.23 9.69
C LEU A 233 13.27 7.30 9.37
N ALA A 234 14.18 7.57 10.30
CA ALA A 234 15.23 8.58 10.12
C ALA A 234 16.23 8.22 9.00
N VAL A 235 16.67 6.96 8.92
CA VAL A 235 17.61 6.54 7.85
C VAL A 235 16.96 6.55 6.47
N ASN A 236 15.63 6.48 6.40
CA ASN A 236 14.82 6.65 5.19
C ASN A 236 14.27 8.09 5.06
N ARG A 237 14.86 9.08 5.76
CA ARG A 237 14.58 10.52 5.64
C ARG A 237 13.12 10.95 5.91
N LYS A 238 12.28 10.10 6.50
CA LYS A 238 10.92 10.47 6.95
C LYS A 238 10.96 11.42 8.16
N LEU A 239 11.99 11.31 8.99
CA LEU A 239 12.21 12.18 10.16
C LEU A 239 13.60 12.85 10.06
N PRO A 240 13.72 14.14 10.43
CA PRO A 240 15.03 14.76 10.59
C PRO A 240 15.86 13.97 11.62
N ALA A 241 17.14 13.74 11.34
CA ALA A 241 18.03 13.00 12.25
C ALA A 241 18.05 13.52 13.71
N PRO A 242 17.96 14.84 13.98
CA PRO A 242 17.83 15.37 15.34
C PRO A 242 16.50 15.02 16.01
N ALA A 243 15.39 14.95 15.25
CA ALA A 243 14.07 14.58 15.77
C ALA A 243 14.03 13.10 16.20
N ALA A 244 14.76 12.22 15.49
CA ALA A 244 14.91 10.82 15.89
C ALA A 244 15.76 10.62 17.17
N TRP A 245 16.68 11.55 17.45
CA TRP A 245 17.43 11.61 18.70
C TRP A 245 16.56 12.14 19.85
N LEU A 246 15.81 13.22 19.61
CA LEU A 246 14.88 13.82 20.58
C LEU A 246 13.68 12.92 20.90
N ALA A 247 13.19 12.12 19.96
CA ALA A 247 12.10 11.17 20.20
C ALA A 247 12.50 10.01 21.15
N GLY A 248 13.80 9.81 21.40
CA GLY A 248 14.29 8.97 22.50
C GLY A 248 14.20 9.62 23.88
N PHE A 249 13.99 10.95 23.94
CA PHE A 249 13.81 11.77 25.14
C PHE A 249 12.38 12.29 25.32
N VAL A 250 11.49 12.07 24.35
CA VAL A 250 10.06 12.36 24.51
C VAL A 250 9.50 11.36 25.53
N SER A 251 9.32 11.84 26.76
CA SER A 251 8.46 11.19 27.74
C SER A 251 7.09 10.94 27.10
N LEU A 252 6.56 9.73 27.28
CA LEU A 252 5.22 9.30 26.85
C LEU A 252 4.12 10.30 27.25
N ASP A 253 4.33 11.09 28.30
CA ASP A 253 3.38 12.11 28.77
C ASP A 253 3.25 13.33 27.84
N ARG A 254 4.27 13.66 27.03
CA ARG A 254 4.20 14.79 26.09
C ARG A 254 3.47 14.46 24.80
N VAL A 255 3.41 13.20 24.39
CA VAL A 255 2.61 12.76 23.22
C VAL A 255 1.13 12.76 23.56
N ARG A 256 0.76 12.46 24.81
CA ARG A 256 -0.63 12.53 25.31
C ARG A 256 -1.25 13.93 25.37
N THR A 257 -0.44 14.98 25.45
CA THR A 257 -0.91 16.37 25.65
C THR A 257 -0.90 17.21 24.38
N ALA A 258 -0.45 16.66 23.25
CA ALA A 258 -0.38 17.34 21.95
C ALA A 258 -1.38 16.80 20.90
N ALA A 259 -2.29 15.91 21.33
CA ALA A 259 -3.42 15.40 20.55
C ALA A 259 -4.73 15.97 21.09
#